data_AF-A0A953WMB5-F1
#
_entry.id   AF-A0A953WMB5-F1
#
_cell.length_a   1.000
_cell.length_b   1.000
_cell.length_c   1.000
_cell.angle_alpha   90.00
_cell.angle_beta   90.00
_cell.angle_gamma   90.00
#
_symmetry.space_group_name_H-M   'P 1'
#
loop_
_entity.id
_entity.type
_entity.pdbx_description
1 polymer ?
#
loop_
_entity_poly.entity_id
_entity_poly.type
_entity_poly.pdbx_seq_one_letter_code
_entity_poly.pdbx_strand_id
1 'polypeptide(L)'
;PLHLLASEYGVAVSPQPPAWPHLPEYAGMMGLDFTPTEAARFRKLTVFADEEYTSHKARRIDVLRRRLIGAPVARDRRVFIRRGSDDEGARRFHNEEAVVEALAKDGFDIIDPTSATVEEIGKVMRRADLVVGIEGSQLSHATYFLDAGCKVLAITPPERYYAGHKRWTDHLGAQYGVVLGDPHADEGFAANIDDVRRTVDLFKPRVTA
;
A
#
# COMPACT_ATOMS: atom_id res chain seq x y z
N PRO A 1 3.56 12.46 -2.16
CA PRO A 1 4.25 13.23 -1.08
C PRO A 1 5.32 14.20 -1.60
N LEU A 2 6.12 13.81 -2.61
CA LEU A 2 7.15 14.68 -3.20
C LEU A 2 6.56 15.97 -3.82
N HIS A 3 5.38 15.89 -4.43
CA HIS A 3 4.67 17.07 -4.95
C HIS A 3 4.51 18.17 -3.88
N LEU A 4 4.12 17.81 -2.65
CA LEU A 4 3.98 18.80 -1.56
C LEU A 4 5.30 19.53 -1.28
N LEU A 5 6.43 18.81 -1.31
CA LEU A 5 7.75 19.42 -1.12
C LEU A 5 8.10 20.34 -2.29
N ALA A 6 7.95 19.87 -3.53
CA ALA A 6 8.29 20.67 -4.71
C ALA A 6 7.48 21.98 -4.79
N SER A 7 6.19 21.92 -4.44
CA SER A 7 5.29 23.07 -4.45
C SER A 7 5.63 24.15 -3.42
N GLU A 8 6.45 23.85 -2.41
CA GLU A 8 6.97 24.86 -1.47
C GLU A 8 8.04 25.77 -2.12
N TYR A 9 8.68 25.32 -3.21
CA TYR A 9 9.84 26.00 -3.83
C TYR A 9 9.56 26.51 -5.25
N GLY A 10 8.41 26.18 -5.83
CA GLY A 10 8.02 26.64 -7.16
C GLY A 10 6.94 25.78 -7.80
N VAL A 11 6.83 25.87 -9.13
CA VAL A 11 5.91 25.02 -9.90
C VAL A 11 6.46 23.60 -9.93
N ALA A 12 5.75 22.67 -9.29
CA ALA A 12 6.10 21.27 -9.30
C ALA A 12 5.91 20.68 -10.71
N VAL A 13 6.99 20.15 -11.27
CA VAL A 13 6.98 19.45 -12.55
C VAL A 13 7.23 17.97 -12.30
N SER A 14 6.49 17.12 -13.00
CA SER A 14 6.68 15.67 -12.98
C SER A 14 6.79 15.17 -14.41
N PRO A 15 7.72 14.24 -14.71
CA PRO A 15 7.63 13.48 -15.94
C PRO A 15 6.27 12.79 -16.00
N GLN A 16 5.82 12.49 -17.23
CA GLN A 16 4.62 11.68 -17.46
C GLN A 16 4.74 10.37 -16.67
N PRO A 17 3.87 10.11 -15.67
CA PRO A 17 3.91 8.85 -14.96
C PRO A 17 3.46 7.71 -15.89
N PRO A 18 3.82 6.45 -15.59
CA PRO A 18 3.17 5.31 -16.21
C PRO A 18 1.64 5.39 -16.05
N ALA A 19 0.90 4.69 -16.92
CA ALA A 19 -0.55 4.65 -16.90
C ALA A 19 -1.08 3.85 -15.70
N TRP A 20 -0.97 4.41 -14.49
CA TRP A 20 -1.49 3.84 -13.26
C TRP A 20 -2.97 4.25 -13.09
N PRO A 21 -3.93 3.32 -13.09
CA PRO A 21 -5.37 3.63 -13.13
C PRO A 21 -5.84 4.53 -11.98
N HIS A 22 -5.32 4.31 -10.76
CA HIS A 22 -5.74 5.07 -9.57
C HIS A 22 -5.09 6.43 -9.40
N LEU A 23 -4.08 6.76 -10.21
CA LEU A 23 -3.30 7.97 -10.02
C LEU A 23 -4.17 9.25 -10.14
N PRO A 24 -5.05 9.41 -11.15
CA PRO A 24 -5.88 10.60 -11.27
C PRO A 24 -6.84 10.79 -10.09
N GLU A 25 -7.48 9.71 -9.63
CA GLU A 25 -8.39 9.76 -8.48
C GLU A 25 -7.65 10.14 -7.20
N TYR A 26 -6.49 9.52 -6.92
CA TYR A 26 -5.68 9.91 -5.77
C TYR A 26 -5.22 11.37 -5.84
N ALA A 27 -4.76 11.83 -7.01
CA ALA A 27 -4.34 13.21 -7.19
C ALA A 27 -5.49 14.18 -6.92
N GLY A 28 -6.68 13.90 -7.46
CA GLY A 28 -7.88 14.69 -7.24
C GLY A 28 -8.30 14.74 -5.77
N MET A 29 -8.44 13.57 -5.12
CA MET A 29 -8.84 13.49 -3.71
C MET A 29 -7.81 14.10 -2.75
N MET A 30 -6.53 14.01 -3.08
CA MET A 30 -5.46 14.62 -2.29
C MET A 30 -5.22 16.10 -2.62
N GLY A 31 -5.92 16.67 -3.62
CA GLY A 31 -5.69 18.04 -4.08
C GLY A 31 -4.25 18.27 -4.53
N LEU A 32 -3.72 17.38 -5.35
CA LEU A 32 -2.39 17.48 -5.95
C LEU A 32 -2.52 18.00 -7.38
N ASP A 33 -1.94 19.17 -7.63
CA ASP A 33 -1.90 19.77 -8.96
C ASP A 33 -0.58 19.39 -9.64
N PHE A 34 -0.56 18.30 -10.40
CA PHE A 34 0.59 17.96 -11.22
C PHE A 34 0.22 18.09 -12.68
N THR A 35 1.02 18.83 -13.44
CA THR A 35 0.94 18.87 -14.90
C THR A 35 1.91 17.83 -15.45
N PRO A 36 1.43 16.69 -15.99
CA PRO A 36 2.31 15.74 -16.66
C PRO A 36 3.07 16.45 -17.78
N THR A 37 4.39 16.32 -17.78
CA THR A 37 5.25 17.05 -18.73
C THR A 37 6.21 16.09 -19.40
N GLU A 38 6.13 15.97 -20.73
CA GLU A 38 7.05 15.14 -21.52
C GLU A 38 8.40 15.83 -21.73
N ALA A 39 8.36 17.12 -22.03
CA ALA A 39 9.56 17.94 -22.25
C ALA A 39 9.36 19.35 -21.68
N ALA A 40 10.36 19.83 -20.95
CA ALA A 40 10.37 21.19 -20.41
C ALA A 40 11.78 21.79 -20.46
N ARG A 41 11.84 23.12 -20.65
CA ARG A 41 13.07 23.89 -20.55
C ARG A 41 13.05 24.70 -19.26
N PHE A 42 14.06 24.51 -18.42
CA PHE A 42 14.20 25.24 -17.17
C PHE A 42 15.31 26.28 -17.28
N ARG A 43 15.03 27.52 -16.87
CA ARG A 43 16.10 28.51 -16.59
C ARG A 43 16.83 28.17 -15.29
N LYS A 44 16.09 27.64 -14.31
CA LYS A 44 16.58 27.15 -13.02
C LYS A 44 15.76 25.92 -12.64
N LEU A 45 16.43 24.84 -12.26
CA LEU A 45 15.81 23.60 -11.79
C LEU A 45 16.33 23.30 -10.39
N THR A 46 15.41 22.98 -9.48
CA THR A 46 15.75 22.46 -8.14
C THR A 46 15.33 21.00 -8.11
N VAL A 47 16.25 20.11 -7.76
CA VAL A 47 15.99 18.67 -7.68
C VAL A 47 16.13 18.25 -6.23
N PHE A 48 15.15 17.48 -5.73
CA PHE A 48 15.14 16.94 -4.38
C PHE A 48 15.46 15.45 -4.42
N ALA A 49 16.52 15.03 -3.72
CA ALA A 49 16.77 13.62 -3.44
C ALA A 49 15.90 13.18 -2.24
N ASP A 50 14.64 12.85 -2.50
CA ASP A 50 13.66 12.42 -1.49
C ASP A 50 13.44 10.90 -1.57
N GLU A 51 14.51 10.11 -1.60
CA GLU A 51 14.46 8.66 -1.75
C GLU A 51 14.13 7.98 -0.41
N GLU A 52 14.77 8.41 0.66
CA GLU A 52 14.65 7.78 1.98
C GLU A 52 13.38 8.16 2.74
N TYR A 53 12.88 7.24 3.55
CA TYR A 53 11.75 7.51 4.43
C TYR A 53 12.23 8.27 5.67
N THR A 54 12.17 9.59 5.61
CA THR A 54 12.53 10.50 6.70
C THR A 54 11.30 10.99 7.45
N SER A 55 11.50 11.56 8.65
CA SER A 55 10.43 12.24 9.41
C SER A 55 9.78 13.39 8.61
N HIS A 56 10.54 14.08 7.74
CA HIS A 56 10.01 15.09 6.84
C HIS A 56 9.05 14.49 5.79
N LYS A 57 9.41 13.34 5.21
CA LYS A 57 8.53 12.61 4.28
C LYS A 57 7.28 12.08 4.99
N ALA A 58 7.42 11.54 6.19
CA ALA A 58 6.31 11.08 7.01
C ALA A 58 5.27 12.18 7.26
N ARG A 59 5.71 13.39 7.65
CA ARG A 59 4.82 14.56 7.81
C ARG A 59 4.03 14.89 6.54
N ARG A 60 4.67 14.82 5.36
CA ARG A 60 3.97 15.03 4.08
C ARG A 60 2.97 13.92 3.79
N ILE A 61 3.29 12.67 4.12
CA ILE A 61 2.34 11.54 4.02
C ILE A 61 1.14 11.78 4.94
N ASP A 62 1.33 12.25 6.17
CA ASP A 62 0.24 12.57 7.10
C ASP A 62 -0.69 13.68 6.56
N VAL A 63 -0.14 14.70 5.91
CA VAL A 63 -0.96 15.73 5.25
C VAL A 63 -1.86 15.09 4.19
N LEU A 64 -1.32 14.22 3.33
CA LEU A 64 -2.11 13.55 2.29
C LEU A 64 -3.15 12.59 2.87
N ARG A 65 -2.80 11.87 3.94
CA ARG A 65 -3.71 11.00 4.68
C ARG A 65 -4.90 11.76 5.24
N ARG A 66 -4.69 12.92 5.86
CA ARG A 66 -5.79 13.76 6.39
C ARG A 66 -6.73 14.24 5.30
N ARG A 67 -6.23 14.46 4.07
CA ARG A 67 -7.07 14.81 2.92
C ARG A 67 -7.95 13.64 2.45
N LEU A 68 -7.52 12.39 2.67
CA LEU A 68 -8.23 11.18 2.24
C LEU A 68 -9.16 10.54 3.28
N ILE A 69 -8.70 10.44 4.53
CA ILE A 69 -9.32 9.56 5.54
C ILE A 69 -10.68 10.12 6.03
N GLY A 70 -10.94 11.41 5.85
CA GLY A 70 -12.19 12.03 6.29
C GLY A 70 -12.38 11.93 7.80
N ALA A 71 -13.64 11.78 8.25
CA ALA A 71 -13.95 11.60 9.67
C ALA A 71 -13.42 10.25 10.20
N PRO A 72 -12.96 10.18 11.46
CA PRO A 72 -12.56 8.91 12.08
C PRO A 72 -13.68 7.87 12.03
N VAL A 73 -13.33 6.63 11.72
CA VAL A 73 -14.23 5.47 11.74
C VAL A 73 -13.66 4.36 12.63
N ALA A 74 -14.53 3.47 13.11
CA ALA A 74 -14.10 2.29 13.84
C ALA A 74 -13.20 1.42 12.95
N ARG A 75 -12.09 0.94 13.52
CA ARG A 75 -11.15 0.02 12.87
C ARG A 75 -11.36 -1.38 13.40
N ASP A 76 -12.34 -2.06 12.83
CA ASP A 76 -12.85 -3.36 13.28
C ASP A 76 -12.74 -4.46 12.21
N ARG A 77 -12.08 -4.16 11.07
CA ARG A 77 -12.04 -5.05 9.91
C ARG A 77 -10.65 -5.58 9.61
N ARG A 78 -10.63 -6.82 9.14
CA ARG A 78 -9.46 -7.45 8.54
C ARG A 78 -9.69 -7.47 7.04
N VAL A 79 -8.71 -7.02 6.27
CA VAL A 79 -8.86 -6.85 4.82
C VAL A 79 -7.79 -7.67 4.12
N PHE A 80 -8.19 -8.45 3.13
CA PHE A 80 -7.26 -9.02 2.16
C PHE A 80 -7.33 -8.20 0.87
N ILE A 81 -6.20 -7.63 0.46
CA ILE A 81 -6.06 -6.95 -0.82
C ILE A 81 -5.43 -7.90 -1.84
N ARG A 82 -6.18 -8.17 -2.90
CA ARG A 82 -5.73 -9.02 -4.00
C ARG A 82 -4.59 -8.37 -4.77
N ARG A 83 -3.78 -9.20 -5.41
CA ARG A 83 -2.75 -8.78 -6.37
C ARG A 83 -3.37 -8.23 -7.64
N GLY A 84 -4.45 -8.86 -8.12
CA GLY A 84 -5.08 -8.55 -9.40
C GLY A 84 -4.33 -9.13 -10.59
N SER A 85 -4.58 -8.59 -11.79
CA SER A 85 -4.19 -9.19 -13.08
C SER A 85 -2.69 -9.22 -13.44
N ASP A 86 -1.83 -8.50 -12.69
CA ASP A 86 -0.40 -8.36 -13.02
C ASP A 86 0.47 -9.42 -12.32
N ASP A 87 0.08 -10.68 -12.47
CA ASP A 87 0.63 -11.83 -11.74
C ASP A 87 1.52 -12.72 -12.63
N GLU A 88 2.65 -12.16 -13.08
CA GLU A 88 3.59 -12.83 -13.99
C GLU A 88 4.96 -13.11 -13.35
N GLY A 89 5.63 -14.13 -13.91
CA GLY A 89 6.98 -14.56 -13.54
C GLY A 89 7.11 -14.94 -12.07
N ALA A 90 8.27 -14.61 -11.47
CA ALA A 90 8.57 -14.86 -10.05
C ALA A 90 7.58 -14.22 -9.04
N ARG A 91 6.69 -13.33 -9.47
CA ARG A 91 5.64 -12.76 -8.60
C ARG A 91 4.32 -13.52 -8.66
N ARG A 92 4.17 -14.48 -9.58
CA ARG A 92 2.96 -15.27 -9.75
C ARG A 92 2.56 -15.97 -8.45
N PHE A 93 1.33 -15.77 -8.00
CA PHE A 93 0.77 -16.32 -6.77
C PHE A 93 -0.27 -17.40 -7.04
N HIS A 94 0.21 -18.63 -7.18
CA HIS A 94 -0.57 -19.75 -7.71
C HIS A 94 -1.81 -20.13 -6.90
N ASN A 95 -1.80 -19.88 -5.59
CA ASN A 95 -2.90 -20.25 -4.71
C ASN A 95 -3.64 -19.04 -4.09
N GLU A 96 -3.64 -17.88 -4.77
CA GLU A 96 -4.35 -16.68 -4.28
C GLU A 96 -5.81 -16.99 -3.94
N GLU A 97 -6.54 -17.68 -4.81
CA GLU A 97 -7.96 -18.00 -4.58
C GLU A 97 -8.17 -18.87 -3.33
N ALA A 98 -7.29 -19.85 -3.08
CA ALA A 98 -7.38 -20.68 -1.89
C ALA A 98 -7.12 -19.87 -0.61
N VAL A 99 -6.18 -18.92 -0.66
CA VAL A 99 -5.90 -17.97 0.43
C VAL A 99 -7.09 -17.04 0.65
N VAL A 100 -7.65 -16.47 -0.42
CA VAL A 100 -8.85 -15.62 -0.38
C VAL A 100 -10.01 -16.36 0.24
N GLU A 101 -10.30 -17.58 -0.20
CA GLU A 101 -11.40 -18.39 0.34
C GLU A 101 -11.21 -18.68 1.83
N ALA A 102 -9.99 -19.04 2.25
CA ALA A 102 -9.68 -19.30 3.64
C ALA A 102 -9.82 -18.05 4.51
N LEU A 103 -9.28 -16.91 4.08
CA LEU A 103 -9.37 -15.67 4.83
C LEU A 103 -10.79 -15.09 4.85
N ALA A 104 -11.56 -15.26 3.77
CA ALA A 104 -12.98 -14.90 3.76
C ALA A 104 -13.77 -15.71 4.79
N LYS A 105 -13.49 -17.02 4.93
CA LYS A 105 -14.07 -17.85 6.00
C LYS A 105 -13.65 -17.39 7.40
N ASP A 106 -12.46 -16.80 7.52
CA ASP A 106 -11.96 -16.20 8.77
C ASP A 106 -12.50 -14.77 9.01
N GLY A 107 -13.42 -14.28 8.17
CA GLY A 107 -14.09 -12.99 8.32
C GLY A 107 -13.35 -11.80 7.73
N PHE A 108 -12.41 -12.02 6.80
CA PHE A 108 -11.76 -10.93 6.06
C PHE A 108 -12.69 -10.35 4.99
N ASP A 109 -12.69 -9.02 4.87
CA ASP A 109 -13.22 -8.33 3.70
C ASP A 109 -12.19 -8.45 2.55
N ILE A 110 -12.65 -8.88 1.37
CA ILE A 110 -11.77 -9.07 0.21
C ILE A 110 -11.95 -7.89 -0.75
N ILE A 111 -10.85 -7.29 -1.20
CA ILE A 111 -10.87 -6.20 -2.18
C ILE A 111 -9.88 -6.46 -3.32
N ASP A 112 -10.37 -6.34 -4.54
CA ASP A 112 -9.55 -6.34 -5.75
C ASP A 112 -9.31 -4.89 -6.20
N PRO A 113 -8.09 -4.35 -6.08
CA PRO A 113 -7.81 -3.00 -6.51
C PRO A 113 -7.90 -2.84 -8.03
N THR A 114 -7.82 -3.90 -8.83
CA THR A 114 -7.87 -3.76 -10.30
C THR A 114 -9.26 -3.48 -10.85
N SER A 115 -10.30 -3.74 -10.06
CA SER A 115 -11.71 -3.49 -10.41
C SER A 115 -12.38 -2.44 -9.52
N ALA A 116 -11.73 -2.02 -8.43
CA ALA A 116 -12.27 -1.03 -7.49
C ALA A 116 -11.75 0.38 -7.76
N THR A 117 -12.62 1.38 -7.56
CA THR A 117 -12.25 2.79 -7.50
C THR A 117 -11.46 3.12 -6.22
N VAL A 118 -10.77 4.27 -6.19
CA VAL A 118 -10.07 4.73 -4.97
C VAL A 118 -11.06 4.99 -3.84
N GLU A 119 -12.29 5.40 -4.16
CA GLU A 119 -13.35 5.58 -3.17
C GLU A 119 -13.76 4.25 -2.52
N GLU A 120 -13.93 3.19 -3.31
CA GLU A 120 -14.27 1.84 -2.81
C GLU A 120 -13.12 1.25 -1.98
N ILE A 121 -11.88 1.38 -2.46
CA ILE A 121 -10.68 1.01 -1.69
C ILE A 121 -10.67 1.77 -0.36
N GLY A 122 -10.94 3.08 -0.37
CA GLY A 122 -10.99 3.90 0.83
C GLY A 122 -12.10 3.51 1.80
N LYS A 123 -13.29 3.12 1.31
CA LYS A 123 -14.40 2.64 2.16
C LYS A 123 -13.99 1.39 2.96
N VAL A 124 -13.31 0.45 2.33
CA VAL A 124 -12.83 -0.78 2.98
C VAL A 124 -11.63 -0.49 3.91
N MET A 125 -10.61 0.18 3.38
CA MET A 125 -9.33 0.39 4.08
C MET A 125 -9.43 1.30 5.31
N ARG A 126 -10.37 2.26 5.33
CA ARG A 126 -10.56 3.12 6.52
C ARG A 126 -10.99 2.35 7.76
N ARG A 127 -11.69 1.23 7.59
CA ARG A 127 -12.12 0.34 8.68
C ARG A 127 -11.11 -0.74 9.02
N ALA A 128 -10.05 -0.87 8.24
CA ALA A 128 -9.06 -1.91 8.44
C ALA A 128 -8.25 -1.67 9.73
N ASP A 129 -8.23 -2.68 10.61
CA ASP A 129 -7.23 -2.85 11.65
C ASP A 129 -6.01 -3.63 11.13
N LEU A 130 -6.25 -4.57 10.21
CA LEU A 130 -5.26 -5.44 9.58
C LEU A 130 -5.49 -5.47 8.06
N VAL A 131 -4.41 -5.28 7.31
CA VAL A 131 -4.39 -5.50 5.86
C VAL A 131 -3.38 -6.59 5.53
N VAL A 132 -3.84 -7.63 4.85
CA VAL A 132 -3.02 -8.74 4.32
C VAL A 132 -3.02 -8.63 2.80
N GLY A 133 -1.88 -8.87 2.16
CA GLY A 133 -1.82 -8.95 0.71
C GLY A 133 -0.42 -9.31 0.23
N ILE A 134 -0.25 -9.44 -1.08
CA ILE A 134 1.08 -9.69 -1.66
C ILE A 134 1.95 -8.43 -1.55
N GLU A 135 3.24 -8.62 -1.29
CA GLU A 135 4.26 -7.58 -1.45
C GLU A 135 4.18 -6.95 -2.84
N GLY A 136 3.79 -5.68 -2.91
CA GLY A 136 3.70 -4.94 -4.16
C GLY A 136 3.00 -3.59 -4.06
N SER A 137 2.71 -3.01 -5.22
CA SER A 137 2.05 -1.70 -5.35
C SER A 137 0.63 -1.69 -4.81
N GLN A 138 -0.08 -2.82 -4.85
CA GLN A 138 -1.43 -2.97 -4.30
C GLN A 138 -1.42 -2.73 -2.79
N LEU A 139 -0.49 -3.34 -2.07
CA LEU A 139 -0.37 -3.14 -0.62
C LEU A 139 -0.04 -1.68 -0.25
N SER A 140 0.53 -0.90 -1.18
CA SER A 140 0.82 0.53 -0.96
C SER A 140 -0.44 1.40 -0.81
N HIS A 141 -1.62 0.93 -1.23
CA HIS A 141 -2.90 1.59 -0.94
C HIS A 141 -3.08 1.80 0.58
N ALA A 142 -2.64 0.84 1.40
CA ALA A 142 -2.77 0.88 2.86
C ALA A 142 -2.01 2.05 3.51
N THR A 143 -0.92 2.52 2.89
CA THR A 143 -0.09 3.65 3.38
C THR A 143 -0.92 4.89 3.71
N TYR A 144 -1.98 5.12 2.94
CA TYR A 144 -2.80 6.32 3.08
C TYR A 144 -4.02 6.16 4.00
N PHE A 145 -4.30 4.94 4.48
CA PHE A 145 -5.49 4.67 5.28
C PHE A 145 -5.21 4.11 6.67
N LEU A 146 -4.05 3.48 6.91
CA LEU A 146 -3.72 2.84 8.20
C LEU A 146 -2.94 3.76 9.13
N ASP A 147 -3.25 3.79 10.42
CA ASP A 147 -2.56 4.64 11.41
C ASP A 147 -1.83 3.81 12.48
N ALA A 148 -1.39 4.46 13.57
CA ALA A 148 -0.65 3.81 14.64
C ALA A 148 -1.42 2.62 15.22
N GLY A 149 -0.71 1.49 15.35
CA GLY A 149 -1.21 0.23 15.87
C GLY A 149 -2.06 -0.61 14.90
N CYS A 150 -2.39 -0.10 13.70
CA CYS A 150 -2.84 -0.94 12.58
C CYS A 150 -1.74 -1.94 12.18
N LYS A 151 -2.11 -2.95 11.41
CA LYS A 151 -1.27 -4.08 11.05
C LYS A 151 -1.23 -4.25 9.54
N VAL A 152 -0.08 -4.64 9.04
CA VAL A 152 0.14 -4.96 7.64
C VAL A 152 0.91 -6.27 7.58
N LEU A 153 0.36 -7.26 6.87
CA LEU A 153 1.05 -8.51 6.58
C LEU A 153 1.30 -8.60 5.08
N ALA A 154 2.58 -8.65 4.70
CA ALA A 154 2.97 -8.91 3.33
C ALA A 154 3.23 -10.42 3.14
N ILE A 155 2.58 -11.01 2.14
CA ILE A 155 2.95 -12.32 1.60
C ILE A 155 3.99 -12.05 0.50
N THR A 156 5.18 -12.63 0.62
CA THR A 156 6.33 -12.27 -0.21
C THR A 156 6.84 -13.48 -0.98
N PRO A 157 7.13 -13.35 -2.29
CA PRO A 157 7.79 -14.41 -3.05
C PRO A 157 9.17 -14.76 -2.45
N PRO A 158 9.54 -16.05 -2.36
CA PRO A 158 10.77 -16.49 -1.70
C PRO A 158 12.03 -15.99 -2.41
N GLU A 159 12.00 -15.89 -3.74
CA GLU A 159 13.14 -15.50 -4.57
C GLU A 159 13.32 -13.99 -4.69
N ARG A 160 12.34 -13.21 -4.22
CA ARG A 160 12.33 -11.76 -4.31
C ARG A 160 11.84 -11.13 -3.00
N TYR A 161 12.56 -11.41 -1.92
CA TYR A 161 12.31 -10.75 -0.65
C TYR A 161 12.56 -9.25 -0.74
N TYR A 162 11.52 -8.46 -0.47
CA TYR A 162 11.61 -7.01 -0.36
C TYR A 162 10.66 -6.52 0.73
N ALA A 163 11.20 -5.83 1.73
CA ALA A 163 10.41 -5.28 2.85
C ALA A 163 10.19 -3.77 2.70
N GLY A 164 9.82 -3.31 1.50
CA GLY A 164 9.61 -1.88 1.24
C GLY A 164 8.56 -1.25 2.15
N HIS A 165 7.50 -2.01 2.46
CA HIS A 165 6.42 -1.52 3.31
C HIS A 165 6.79 -1.37 4.79
N LYS A 166 7.87 -2.02 5.25
CA LYS A 166 8.40 -1.83 6.60
C LYS A 166 8.76 -0.36 6.87
N ARG A 167 9.30 0.32 5.86
CA ARG A 167 9.77 1.71 5.99
C ARG A 167 8.65 2.69 6.33
N TRP A 168 7.49 2.57 5.68
CA TRP A 168 6.36 3.46 5.96
C TRP A 168 5.54 3.00 7.16
N THR A 169 5.44 1.69 7.40
CA THR A 169 4.72 1.18 8.59
C THR A 169 5.40 1.63 9.88
N ASP A 170 6.73 1.62 9.95
CA ASP A 170 7.48 2.14 11.10
C ASP A 170 7.16 3.61 11.40
N HIS A 171 7.11 4.46 10.37
CA HIS A 171 6.79 5.87 10.53
C HIS A 171 5.35 6.13 10.95
N LEU A 172 4.42 5.29 10.47
CA LEU A 172 3.02 5.38 10.88
C LEU A 172 2.77 4.75 12.26
N GLY A 173 3.77 4.10 12.87
CA GLY A 173 3.59 3.30 14.09
C GLY A 173 2.72 2.07 13.88
N ALA A 174 2.59 1.60 12.63
CA ALA A 174 1.88 0.38 12.29
C ALA A 174 2.79 -0.85 12.51
N GLN A 175 2.18 -1.97 12.85
CA GLN A 175 2.88 -3.25 12.93
C GLN A 175 3.03 -3.86 11.54
N TYR A 176 4.19 -4.45 11.26
CA TYR A 176 4.48 -5.08 9.98
C TYR A 176 4.92 -6.53 10.19
N GLY A 177 4.28 -7.45 9.49
CA GLY A 177 4.62 -8.86 9.43
C GLY A 177 4.90 -9.29 7.99
N VAL A 178 5.64 -10.39 7.85
CA VAL A 178 5.92 -11.00 6.56
C VAL A 178 5.72 -12.51 6.64
N VAL A 179 5.12 -13.07 5.61
CA VAL A 179 5.13 -14.52 5.33
C VAL A 179 5.88 -14.71 4.01
N LEU A 180 6.91 -15.55 4.04
CA LEU A 180 7.56 -16.01 2.81
C LEU A 180 6.73 -17.14 2.23
N GLY A 181 6.44 -17.05 0.93
CA GLY A 181 5.84 -18.15 0.19
C GLY A 181 6.86 -19.25 -0.13
N ASP A 182 6.35 -20.38 -0.57
CA ASP A 182 7.12 -21.51 -1.08
C ASP A 182 7.23 -21.41 -2.61
N PRO A 183 8.41 -21.72 -3.21
CA PRO A 183 8.58 -21.66 -4.65
C PRO A 183 7.64 -22.67 -5.34
N HIS A 184 7.04 -22.25 -6.44
CA HIS A 184 6.18 -23.11 -7.25
C HIS A 184 6.96 -23.73 -8.42
N ALA A 185 6.57 -24.93 -8.85
CA ALA A 185 7.25 -25.64 -9.95
C ALA A 185 7.21 -24.85 -11.27
N ASP A 186 6.08 -24.19 -11.56
CA ASP A 186 5.83 -23.43 -12.80
C ASP A 186 6.19 -21.93 -12.69
N GLU A 187 7.30 -21.61 -12.00
CA GLU A 187 7.73 -20.24 -11.65
C GLU A 187 6.75 -19.50 -10.71
N GLY A 188 7.23 -18.61 -9.84
CA GLY A 188 6.39 -17.93 -8.85
C GLY A 188 6.30 -18.71 -7.55
N PHE A 189 5.19 -18.56 -6.81
CA PHE A 189 5.10 -19.07 -5.45
C PHE A 189 3.66 -19.39 -5.01
N ALA A 190 3.56 -20.15 -3.91
CA ALA A 190 2.33 -20.38 -3.17
C ALA A 190 2.54 -20.02 -1.70
N ALA A 191 1.49 -19.69 -0.97
CA ALA A 191 1.56 -19.41 0.46
C ALA A 191 0.92 -20.54 1.26
N ASN A 192 1.57 -20.95 2.33
CA ASN A 192 0.97 -21.81 3.32
C ASN A 192 -0.07 -21.00 4.13
N ILE A 193 -1.35 -21.38 4.02
CA ILE A 193 -2.47 -20.69 4.67
C ILE A 193 -2.32 -20.70 6.20
N ASP A 194 -1.78 -21.78 6.77
CA ASP A 194 -1.58 -21.86 8.21
C ASP A 194 -0.45 -20.95 8.68
N ASP A 195 0.60 -20.75 7.88
CA ASP A 195 1.63 -19.74 8.18
C ASP A 195 1.06 -18.32 8.13
N VAL A 196 0.18 -18.03 7.18
CA VAL A 196 -0.55 -16.75 7.13
C VAL A 196 -1.35 -16.54 8.41
N ARG A 197 -2.16 -17.52 8.82
CA ARG A 197 -2.98 -17.46 10.04
C ARG A 197 -2.13 -17.31 11.30
N ARG A 198 -1.13 -18.17 11.48
CA ARG A 198 -0.20 -18.10 12.62
C ARG A 198 0.47 -16.73 12.71
N THR A 199 0.86 -16.15 11.57
CA THR A 199 1.50 -14.83 11.54
C THR A 199 0.52 -13.71 11.88
N VAL A 200 -0.74 -13.83 11.46
CA VAL A 200 -1.80 -12.90 11.88
C VAL A 200 -1.96 -12.91 13.41
N ASP A 201 -1.89 -14.08 14.04
CA ASP A 201 -2.02 -14.24 15.49
C ASP A 201 -0.83 -13.67 16.28
N LEU A 202 0.32 -13.45 15.63
CA LEU A 202 1.49 -12.82 16.27
C LEU A 202 1.34 -11.30 16.45
N PHE A 203 0.41 -10.65 15.74
CA PHE A 203 0.23 -9.21 15.91
C PHE A 203 -0.33 -8.88 17.28
N LYS A 204 0.30 -7.91 17.95
CA LYS A 204 -0.18 -7.43 19.24
C LYS A 204 -1.48 -6.67 19.06
N PRO A 205 -2.41 -6.69 20.05
CA PRO A 205 -3.60 -5.84 20.01
C PRO A 205 -3.24 -4.38 19.77
N ARG A 206 -4.14 -3.64 19.09
CA ARG A 206 -3.96 -2.20 18.91
C ARG A 206 -4.05 -1.54 20.29
N VAL A 207 -2.96 -0.94 20.74
CA VAL A 207 -2.96 -0.10 21.96
C VAL A 207 -3.41 1.28 21.53
N THR A 208 -4.65 1.65 21.84
CA THR A 208 -5.14 3.02 21.64
C THR A 208 -4.56 3.89 22.75
N ALA A 209 -3.70 4.84 22.38
CA ALA A 209 -3.24 5.90 23.27
C ALA A 209 -4.34 6.95 23.51
#